data_AF-A0AA39YM17-F1
#
_entry.id   AF-A0AA39YM17-F1
#
_cell.length_a   1.000
_cell.length_b   1.000
_cell.length_c   1.000
_cell.angle_alpha   90.00
_cell.angle_beta   90.00
_cell.angle_gamma   90.00
#
_symmetry.space_group_name_H-M   'P 1'
#
loop_
_entity.id
_entity.type
_entity.pdbx_description
1 polymer ?
#
loop_
_entity_poly.entity_id
_entity_poly.type
_entity_poly.pdbx_seq_one_letter_code
_entity_poly.pdbx_strand_id
1 'polypeptide(L)'
;MSDQPNSTYPYRPLDTSTHEIRLLNFVYPPSDINPSANPTFTLTTTSLTASPLPSFTALSYTWGDPTTNTATILIDTHSVRIRQNLHQALTRLRHDRLTSPIWIDAICINQSDTDEKNTQVPLMREIYSRAMRVFAWLGPGPYFGALGVLRTAGEEYRVGIRTAQAGQRGRAHQMVREVIEHLLIGDAETAWPPVGMGLGIQLILKLFLETPWWRRVWVVQEVVLAKQAMLLCGGLDEPAAPWDEVREAMTLLSIVTHHFGQEPSCREPYQLLQAITVMGSHLWHLSDEFWESGGTGLPLLLVLLVTSIAFGGQVIAVTESTAC
;
A
#
# COMPACT_ATOMS: atom_id res chain seq x y z
N MET A 1 -6.54 -0.48 -44.94
CA MET A 1 -6.36 0.93 -44.51
C MET A 1 -7.07 1.04 -43.18
N SER A 2 -6.42 1.18 -42.04
CA SER A 2 -5.12 1.78 -41.69
C SER A 2 -4.51 1.03 -40.50
N ASP A 3 -3.27 0.55 -40.66
CA ASP A 3 -2.41 0.16 -39.54
C ASP A 3 -2.15 1.40 -38.67
N GLN A 4 -2.70 1.42 -37.47
CA GLN A 4 -2.24 2.33 -36.42
C GLN A 4 -0.99 1.69 -35.82
N PRO A 5 0.20 2.33 -35.89
CA PRO A 5 1.38 1.77 -35.28
C PRO A 5 1.15 1.64 -33.77
N ASN A 6 1.46 0.47 -33.19
CA ASN A 6 1.66 0.33 -31.75
C ASN A 6 2.80 1.29 -31.37
N SER A 7 2.49 2.55 -31.10
CA SER A 7 3.51 3.54 -30.75
C SER A 7 3.98 3.28 -29.33
N THR A 8 5.09 2.56 -29.21
CA THR A 8 5.88 2.51 -27.99
C THR A 8 6.28 3.95 -27.65
N TYR A 9 6.16 4.36 -26.38
CA TYR A 9 6.61 5.69 -25.96
C TYR A 9 8.11 5.86 -26.29
N PRO A 10 8.53 6.98 -26.92
CA PRO A 10 9.92 7.16 -27.36
C PRO A 10 10.82 7.55 -26.17
N TYR A 11 11.21 6.56 -25.38
CA TYR A 11 12.10 6.74 -24.24
C TYR A 11 13.47 7.31 -24.65
N ARG A 12 13.93 8.33 -23.94
CA ARG A 12 15.32 8.81 -24.01
C ARG A 12 16.21 7.93 -23.13
N PRO A 13 17.38 7.45 -23.59
CA PRO A 13 18.29 6.65 -22.77
C PRO A 13 18.61 7.33 -21.43
N LEU A 14 18.74 6.53 -20.37
CA LEU A 14 19.13 7.01 -19.03
C LEU A 14 20.65 6.91 -18.86
N ASP A 15 21.25 7.93 -18.26
CA ASP A 15 22.64 7.89 -17.86
C ASP A 15 22.84 6.99 -16.63
N THR A 16 23.46 5.84 -16.89
CA THR A 16 23.76 4.83 -15.86
C THR A 16 24.84 5.28 -14.88
N SER A 17 25.72 6.22 -15.26
CA SER A 17 26.81 6.70 -14.41
C SER A 17 26.33 7.61 -13.28
N THR A 18 25.20 8.28 -13.48
CA THR A 18 24.58 9.19 -12.51
C THR A 18 23.30 8.62 -11.91
N HIS A 19 23.02 7.33 -12.15
CA HIS A 19 21.79 6.65 -11.73
C HIS A 19 20.54 7.46 -12.11
N GLU A 20 20.44 7.89 -13.37
CA GLU A 20 19.26 8.61 -13.85
C GLU A 20 18.00 7.74 -13.77
N ILE A 21 16.89 8.38 -13.40
CA ILE A 21 15.55 7.83 -13.34
C ILE A 21 14.57 8.78 -14.01
N ARG A 22 13.44 8.25 -14.49
CA ARG A 22 12.33 9.05 -14.98
C ARG A 22 11.27 9.25 -13.90
N LEU A 23 10.58 10.38 -13.94
CA LEU A 23 9.49 10.72 -13.06
C LEU A 23 8.29 11.18 -13.88
N LEU A 24 7.12 10.63 -13.57
CA LEU A 24 5.86 11.00 -14.18
C LEU A 24 5.26 12.20 -13.44
N ASN A 25 4.83 13.22 -14.16
CA ASN A 25 4.26 14.44 -13.58
C ASN A 25 2.81 14.58 -14.04
N PHE A 26 1.91 14.89 -13.11
CA PHE A 26 0.53 15.21 -13.44
C PHE A 26 0.46 16.62 -14.08
N VAL A 27 -0.27 16.74 -15.17
CA VAL A 27 -0.61 18.04 -15.77
C VAL A 27 -2.01 18.43 -15.33
N TYR A 28 -2.10 19.54 -14.60
CA TYR A 28 -3.34 20.16 -14.12
C TYR A 28 -3.61 21.43 -14.93
N PRO A 29 -4.47 21.40 -15.96
CA PRO A 29 -4.80 22.60 -16.73
C PRO A 29 -5.49 23.65 -15.82
N PRO A 30 -5.29 24.96 -16.07
CA PRO A 30 -5.88 26.03 -15.25
C PRO A 30 -7.41 25.95 -15.13
N SER A 31 -8.06 25.31 -16.10
CA SER A 31 -9.50 25.13 -16.22
C SER A 31 -9.95 23.71 -15.84
N ASP A 32 -9.36 23.08 -14.83
CA ASP A 32 -9.73 21.76 -14.26
C ASP A 32 -11.15 21.73 -13.62
N ILE A 33 -12.08 22.48 -14.23
CA ILE A 33 -13.51 22.55 -13.97
C ILE A 33 -14.20 21.24 -14.41
N ASN A 34 -13.58 20.46 -15.30
CA ASN A 34 -14.12 19.18 -15.76
C ASN A 34 -13.31 17.98 -15.23
N PRO A 35 -13.68 17.40 -14.08
CA PRO A 35 -13.02 16.21 -13.52
C PRO A 35 -13.12 14.95 -14.41
N SER A 36 -13.88 15.00 -15.50
CA SER A 36 -14.05 13.90 -16.46
C SER A 36 -13.01 13.86 -17.58
N ALA A 37 -12.13 14.87 -17.69
CA ALA A 37 -11.08 14.86 -18.71
C ALA A 37 -9.99 13.82 -18.37
N ASN A 38 -9.57 13.03 -19.36
CA ASN A 38 -8.49 12.06 -19.18
C ASN A 38 -7.22 12.76 -18.69
N PRO A 39 -6.53 12.19 -17.69
CA PRO A 39 -5.34 12.82 -17.16
C PRO A 39 -4.21 12.85 -18.19
N THR A 40 -3.61 14.04 -18.35
CA THR A 40 -2.39 14.23 -19.14
C THR A 40 -1.19 14.25 -18.19
N PHE A 41 -0.07 13.72 -18.68
CA PHE A 41 1.17 13.61 -17.94
C PHE A 41 2.35 14.13 -18.76
N THR A 42 3.46 14.43 -18.09
CA THR A 42 4.77 14.60 -18.72
C THR A 42 5.80 13.73 -18.03
N LEU A 43 6.83 13.33 -18.76
CA LEU A 43 7.92 12.51 -18.23
C LEU A 43 9.21 13.33 -18.15
N THR A 44 9.79 13.43 -16.96
CA THR A 44 11.05 14.17 -16.73
C THR A 44 12.13 13.23 -16.22
N THR A 45 13.40 13.55 -16.46
CA THR A 45 14.55 12.78 -15.96
C THR A 45 15.18 13.51 -14.78
N THR A 46 15.65 12.76 -13.79
CA THR A 46 16.49 13.25 -12.71
C THR A 46 17.54 12.21 -12.33
N SER A 47 18.60 12.63 -11.65
CA SER A 47 19.67 11.75 -11.18
C SER A 47 19.52 11.48 -9.69
N LEU A 48 19.65 10.21 -9.28
CA LEU A 48 19.67 9.86 -7.85
C LEU A 48 20.93 10.39 -7.14
N THR A 49 22.00 10.69 -7.87
CA THR A 49 23.24 11.27 -7.31
C THR A 49 23.23 12.81 -7.28
N ALA A 50 22.16 13.45 -7.77
CA ALA A 50 22.02 14.90 -7.75
C ALA A 50 22.04 15.46 -6.31
N SER A 51 22.62 16.66 -6.15
CA SER A 51 22.68 17.38 -4.89
C SER A 51 22.27 18.86 -5.08
N PRO A 52 21.10 19.30 -4.58
CA PRO A 52 20.11 18.49 -3.87
C PRO A 52 19.35 17.55 -4.80
N LEU A 53 18.96 16.37 -4.29
CA LEU A 53 18.07 15.45 -4.98
C LEU A 53 16.66 16.05 -5.04
N PRO A 54 16.04 16.22 -6.23
CA PRO A 54 14.65 16.67 -6.32
C PRO A 54 13.70 15.74 -5.58
N SER A 55 12.72 16.31 -4.87
CA SER A 55 11.72 15.52 -4.15
C SER A 55 10.77 14.83 -5.12
N PHE A 56 10.53 13.54 -4.90
CA PHE A 56 9.59 12.74 -5.68
C PHE A 56 8.87 11.74 -4.77
N THR A 57 7.79 11.17 -5.29
CA THR A 57 7.04 10.08 -4.68
C THR A 57 7.23 8.80 -5.46
N ALA A 58 6.94 7.64 -4.88
CA ALA A 58 6.93 6.38 -5.61
C ALA A 58 5.58 5.68 -5.47
N LEU A 59 5.18 4.94 -6.50
CA LEU A 59 4.02 4.08 -6.48
C LEU A 59 4.45 2.62 -6.26
N SER A 60 3.78 1.96 -5.35
CA SER A 60 3.85 0.53 -5.09
C SER A 60 2.49 -0.07 -5.40
N TYR A 61 2.42 -1.00 -6.34
CA TYR A 61 1.15 -1.57 -6.78
C TYR A 61 1.35 -2.93 -7.48
N THR A 62 0.32 -3.76 -7.51
CA THR A 62 0.36 -4.99 -8.32
C THR A 62 0.05 -4.65 -9.76
N TRP A 63 0.84 -5.13 -10.72
CA TRP A 63 0.59 -4.79 -12.13
C TRP A 63 -0.78 -5.26 -12.64
N GLY A 64 -1.33 -6.35 -12.11
CA GLY A 64 -2.62 -6.92 -12.53
C GLY A 64 -2.52 -7.78 -13.80
N ASP A 65 -3.65 -8.27 -14.31
CA ASP A 65 -3.70 -9.14 -15.50
C ASP A 65 -3.19 -8.40 -16.76
N PRO A 66 -2.15 -8.92 -17.44
CA PRO A 66 -1.65 -8.32 -18.68
C PRO A 66 -2.58 -8.47 -19.90
N THR A 67 -3.60 -9.35 -19.87
CA THR A 67 -4.25 -9.85 -21.08
C THR A 67 -5.61 -9.23 -21.41
N THR A 68 -6.36 -8.70 -20.43
CA THR A 68 -7.78 -8.35 -20.66
C THR A 68 -8.23 -6.99 -20.13
N ASN A 69 -7.37 -6.21 -19.51
CA ASN A 69 -7.81 -4.98 -18.83
C ASN A 69 -6.75 -3.85 -18.91
N THR A 70 -6.76 -3.10 -20.02
CA THR A 70 -5.84 -1.97 -20.24
C THR A 70 -6.58 -0.67 -20.45
N ALA A 71 -5.99 0.43 -20.01
CA ALA A 71 -6.42 1.79 -20.28
C ALA A 71 -5.30 2.57 -20.98
N THR A 72 -5.65 3.73 -21.51
CA THR A 72 -4.71 4.60 -22.23
C THR A 72 -4.57 5.91 -21.48
N ILE A 73 -3.33 6.35 -21.28
CA ILE A 73 -2.98 7.67 -20.75
C ILE A 73 -2.20 8.46 -21.80
N LEU A 74 -2.19 9.79 -21.67
CA LEU A 74 -1.41 10.67 -22.53
C LEU A 74 -0.16 11.13 -21.80
N ILE A 75 1.02 10.77 -22.29
CA ILE A 75 2.31 11.25 -21.79
C ILE A 75 2.93 12.14 -22.87
N ASP A 76 3.11 13.42 -22.56
CA ASP A 76 3.45 14.47 -23.50
C ASP A 76 2.42 14.51 -24.66
N THR A 77 2.82 14.10 -25.86
CA THR A 77 1.96 13.97 -27.06
C THR A 77 1.69 12.51 -27.44
N HIS A 78 2.09 11.54 -26.62
CA HIS A 78 2.07 10.13 -26.95
C HIS A 78 1.03 9.36 -26.15
N SER A 79 0.26 8.55 -26.86
CA SER A 79 -0.71 7.62 -26.28
C SER A 79 0.01 6.40 -25.72
N VAL A 80 -0.09 6.16 -24.41
CA VAL A 80 0.60 5.06 -23.73
C VAL A 80 -0.43 4.12 -23.10
N ARG A 81 -0.34 2.84 -23.46
CA ARG A 81 -1.21 1.79 -22.91
C ARG A 81 -0.65 1.30 -21.58
N ILE A 82 -1.48 1.34 -20.54
CA ILE A 82 -1.17 0.86 -19.19
C ILE A 82 -2.23 -0.16 -18.74
N ARG A 83 -1.93 -0.93 -17.70
CA ARG A 83 -2.90 -1.86 -17.11
C ARG A 83 -3.94 -1.11 -16.28
N GLN A 84 -5.15 -1.66 -16.19
CA GLN A 84 -6.28 -1.02 -15.51
C GLN A 84 -5.98 -0.72 -14.04
N ASN A 85 -5.26 -1.59 -13.33
CA ASN A 85 -4.94 -1.35 -11.93
C ASN A 85 -4.06 -0.11 -11.74
N LEU A 86 -3.09 0.12 -12.66
CA LEU A 86 -2.28 1.33 -12.64
C LEU A 86 -3.12 2.57 -12.99
N HIS A 87 -4.02 2.44 -13.96
CA HIS A 87 -4.92 3.53 -14.33
C HIS A 87 -5.77 3.97 -13.13
N GLN A 88 -6.37 3.02 -12.40
CA GLN A 88 -7.15 3.30 -11.20
C GLN A 88 -6.30 3.97 -10.10
N ALA A 89 -5.07 3.51 -9.89
CA ALA A 89 -4.13 4.15 -8.97
C ALA A 89 -3.85 5.62 -9.36
N LEU A 90 -3.58 5.88 -10.64
CA LEU A 90 -3.34 7.23 -11.15
C LEU A 90 -4.59 8.12 -11.07
N THR A 91 -5.79 7.58 -11.34
CA THR A 91 -7.06 8.29 -11.16
C THR A 91 -7.24 8.68 -9.68
N ARG A 92 -6.98 7.75 -8.76
CA ARG A 92 -7.05 8.00 -7.32
C ARG A 92 -6.06 9.08 -6.89
N LEU A 93 -4.81 9.01 -7.31
CA LEU A 93 -3.79 10.00 -6.96
C LEU A 93 -4.08 11.39 -7.56
N ARG A 94 -4.66 11.46 -8.76
CA ARG A 94 -5.14 12.72 -9.35
C ARG A 94 -6.28 13.31 -8.54
N HIS A 95 -7.24 12.47 -8.14
CA HIS A 95 -8.36 12.90 -7.29
C HIS A 95 -7.85 13.51 -5.97
N ASP A 96 -6.85 12.86 -5.37
CA ASP A 96 -6.17 13.33 -4.15
C ASP A 96 -5.23 14.53 -4.40
N ARG A 97 -5.22 15.07 -5.63
CA ARG A 97 -4.43 16.23 -6.09
C ARG A 97 -2.94 16.09 -5.84
N LEU A 98 -2.37 14.91 -6.12
CA LEU A 98 -0.94 14.72 -6.03
C LEU A 98 -0.19 15.62 -7.01
N THR A 99 0.60 16.57 -6.49
CA THR A 99 1.37 17.51 -7.32
C THR A 99 2.84 17.14 -7.47
N SER A 100 3.38 16.31 -6.56
CA SER A 100 4.76 15.86 -6.66
C SER A 100 4.95 14.89 -7.83
N PRO A 101 6.13 14.88 -8.48
CA PRO A 101 6.47 13.85 -9.45
C PRO A 101 6.39 12.45 -8.81
N ILE A 102 6.01 11.45 -9.60
CA ILE A 102 5.88 10.06 -9.15
C ILE A 102 6.71 9.10 -9.98
N TRP A 103 7.48 8.25 -9.31
CA TRP A 103 8.17 7.13 -9.92
C TRP A 103 7.26 5.89 -9.95
N ILE A 104 7.12 5.28 -11.12
CA ILE A 104 6.28 4.10 -11.35
C ILE A 104 7.06 3.18 -12.27
N ASP A 105 7.47 2.01 -11.79
CA ASP A 105 8.30 1.05 -12.54
C ASP A 105 7.82 0.79 -13.98
N ALA A 106 6.53 0.54 -14.18
CA ALA A 106 5.94 0.21 -15.47
C ALA A 106 5.95 1.37 -16.49
N ILE A 107 6.15 2.61 -16.05
CA ILE A 107 6.19 3.81 -16.91
C ILE A 107 7.59 4.40 -16.96
N CYS A 108 8.26 4.51 -15.81
CA CYS A 108 9.54 5.18 -15.67
C CYS A 108 10.72 4.35 -16.20
N ILE A 109 10.55 3.02 -16.28
CA ILE A 109 11.49 2.10 -16.91
C ILE A 109 10.94 1.69 -18.28
N ASN A 110 11.77 1.74 -19.32
CA ASN A 110 11.46 1.19 -20.62
C ASN A 110 11.37 -0.34 -20.55
N GLN A 111 10.14 -0.85 -20.40
CA GLN A 111 9.90 -2.29 -20.21
C GLN A 111 10.29 -3.16 -21.40
N SER A 112 10.51 -2.56 -22.58
CA SER A 112 10.96 -3.24 -23.80
C SER A 112 12.48 -3.31 -23.93
N ASP A 113 13.22 -2.54 -23.13
CA ASP A 113 14.68 -2.50 -23.13
C ASP A 113 15.23 -3.34 -21.96
N THR A 114 15.87 -4.46 -22.30
CA THR A 114 16.41 -5.39 -21.30
C THR A 114 17.63 -4.82 -20.59
N ASP A 115 18.45 -4.02 -21.27
CA ASP A 115 19.65 -3.42 -20.69
C ASP A 115 19.27 -2.31 -19.70
N GLU A 116 18.27 -1.50 -20.06
CA GLU A 116 17.71 -0.51 -19.14
C GLU A 116 17.12 -1.19 -17.90
N LYS A 117 16.33 -2.26 -18.07
CA LYS A 117 15.77 -3.02 -16.93
C LYS A 117 16.85 -3.59 -16.03
N ASN A 118 17.90 -4.19 -16.61
CA ASN A 118 19.02 -4.75 -15.85
C ASN A 118 19.78 -3.68 -15.06
N THR A 119 19.70 -2.42 -15.48
CA THR A 119 20.31 -1.29 -14.77
C THR A 119 19.36 -0.67 -13.73
N GLN A 120 18.07 -0.53 -14.06
CA GLN A 120 17.10 0.18 -13.22
C GLN A 120 16.52 -0.68 -12.08
N VAL A 121 16.31 -1.98 -12.29
CA VAL A 121 15.75 -2.87 -11.26
C VAL A 121 16.64 -2.91 -10.00
N PRO A 122 17.98 -3.00 -10.10
CA PRO A 122 18.86 -2.88 -8.94
C PRO A 122 18.75 -1.55 -8.17
N LEU A 123 18.29 -0.47 -8.83
CA LEU A 123 18.12 0.85 -8.21
C LEU A 123 16.82 0.96 -7.41
N MET A 124 15.85 0.04 -7.53
CA MET A 124 14.54 0.14 -6.87
C MET A 124 14.65 0.40 -5.37
N ARG A 125 15.57 -0.31 -4.69
CA ARG A 125 15.86 -0.11 -3.27
C ARG A 125 16.19 1.36 -2.96
N GLU A 126 17.11 1.93 -3.74
CA GLU A 126 17.55 3.30 -3.57
C GLU A 126 16.43 4.29 -3.89
N ILE A 127 15.66 4.04 -4.95
CA ILE A 127 14.52 4.86 -5.38
C ILE A 127 13.46 4.95 -4.27
N TYR A 128 12.98 3.80 -3.77
CA TYR A 128 11.97 3.77 -2.70
C TYR A 128 12.49 4.40 -1.41
N SER A 129 13.76 4.18 -1.05
CA SER A 129 14.36 4.79 0.15
C SER A 129 14.55 6.30 0.05
N ARG A 130 14.74 6.84 -1.16
CA ARG A 130 14.99 8.27 -1.38
C ARG A 130 13.69 9.04 -1.60
N ALA A 131 12.63 8.40 -2.06
CA ALA A 131 11.31 8.98 -2.23
C ALA A 131 10.85 9.68 -0.94
N MET A 132 10.25 10.86 -1.08
CA MET A 132 9.63 11.59 0.03
C MET A 132 8.50 10.78 0.65
N ARG A 133 7.73 10.08 -0.19
CA ARG A 133 6.59 9.25 0.19
C ARG A 133 6.39 8.13 -0.82
N VAL A 134 5.94 6.98 -0.34
CA VAL A 134 5.49 5.87 -1.16
C VAL A 134 3.98 5.68 -0.97
N PHE A 135 3.25 5.62 -2.08
CA PHE A 135 1.85 5.20 -2.06
C PHE A 135 1.76 3.72 -2.40
N ALA A 136 1.19 2.92 -1.51
CA ALA A 136 0.88 1.51 -1.71
C ALA A 136 -0.59 1.38 -2.16
N TRP A 137 -0.80 1.19 -3.46
CA TRP A 137 -2.12 0.96 -4.03
C TRP A 137 -2.50 -0.52 -3.98
N LEU A 138 -3.48 -0.82 -3.15
CA LEU A 138 -3.99 -2.17 -2.89
C LEU A 138 -5.06 -2.61 -3.90
N GLY A 139 -5.55 -1.69 -4.73
CA GLY A 139 -6.57 -1.99 -5.74
C GLY A 139 -7.97 -1.48 -5.38
N PRO A 140 -8.92 -1.57 -6.33
CA PRO A 140 -10.30 -1.10 -6.17
C PRO A 140 -11.21 -2.07 -5.38
N GLY A 141 -10.66 -3.17 -4.84
CA GLY A 141 -11.42 -4.32 -4.32
C GLY A 141 -12.47 -3.99 -3.26
N PRO A 142 -13.29 -4.97 -2.83
CA PRO A 142 -14.47 -4.78 -1.98
C PRO A 142 -14.12 -4.53 -0.50
N TYR A 143 -13.14 -3.67 -0.26
CA TYR A 143 -12.56 -3.37 1.05
C TYR A 143 -12.97 -1.98 1.55
N PHE A 144 -14.14 -1.50 1.12
CA PHE A 144 -14.69 -0.19 1.51
C PHE A 144 -14.69 -0.04 3.03
N GLY A 145 -14.10 1.03 3.54
CA GLY A 145 -13.98 1.30 4.97
C GLY A 145 -12.90 0.50 5.72
N ALA A 146 -12.22 -0.48 5.10
CA ALA A 146 -11.21 -1.29 5.78
C ALA A 146 -10.04 -0.43 6.31
N LEU A 147 -9.59 0.54 5.52
CA LEU A 147 -8.56 1.49 5.95
C LEU A 147 -9.10 2.39 7.08
N GLY A 148 -10.36 2.80 7.04
CA GLY A 148 -11.00 3.55 8.13
C GLY A 148 -10.96 2.77 9.46
N VAL A 149 -11.34 1.49 9.43
CA VAL A 149 -11.30 0.62 10.62
C VAL A 149 -9.87 0.48 11.15
N LEU A 150 -8.89 0.26 10.27
CA LEU A 150 -7.48 0.19 10.67
C LEU A 150 -7.00 1.49 11.31
N ARG A 151 -7.32 2.65 10.74
CA ARG A 151 -6.94 3.95 11.33
C ARG A 151 -7.54 4.16 12.72
N THR A 152 -8.81 3.81 12.90
CA THR A 152 -9.46 3.87 14.21
C THR A 152 -8.78 2.94 15.22
N ALA A 153 -8.53 1.68 14.85
CA ALA A 153 -7.83 0.73 15.72
C ALA A 153 -6.40 1.19 16.06
N GLY A 154 -5.69 1.81 15.11
CA GLY A 154 -4.38 2.40 15.34
C GLY A 154 -4.41 3.57 16.32
N GLU A 155 -5.39 4.47 16.20
CA GLU A 155 -5.59 5.54 17.19
C GLU A 155 -5.88 4.99 18.57
N GLU A 156 -6.77 4.01 18.69
CA GLU A 156 -7.12 3.40 19.97
C GLU A 156 -5.92 2.73 20.63
N TYR A 157 -5.07 2.06 19.85
CA TYR A 157 -3.79 1.54 20.33
C TYR A 157 -2.92 2.66 20.91
N ARG A 158 -2.73 3.74 20.15
CA ARG A 158 -1.90 4.88 20.57
C ARG A 158 -2.45 5.55 21.83
N VAL A 159 -3.76 5.76 21.93
CA VAL A 159 -4.40 6.31 23.13
C VAL A 159 -4.20 5.35 24.30
N GLY A 160 -4.46 4.06 24.11
CA GLY A 160 -4.29 3.03 25.14
C GLY A 160 -2.88 2.98 25.72
N ILE A 161 -1.84 3.06 24.87
CA ILE A 161 -0.44 3.13 25.31
C ILE A 161 -0.17 4.39 26.12
N ARG A 162 -0.60 5.57 25.66
CA ARG A 162 -0.44 6.83 26.40
C ARG A 162 -1.15 6.77 27.76
N THR A 163 -2.35 6.21 27.81
CA THR A 163 -3.13 6.03 29.04
C THR A 163 -2.44 5.08 30.01
N ALA A 164 -1.88 3.97 29.53
CA ALA A 164 -1.11 3.03 30.35
C ALA A 164 0.17 3.67 30.91
N GLN A 165 0.89 4.44 30.08
CA GLN A 165 2.09 5.19 30.49
C GLN A 165 1.79 6.26 31.53
N ALA A 166 0.59 6.86 31.50
CA ALA A 166 0.11 7.79 32.51
C ALA A 166 -0.35 7.11 33.84
N GLY A 167 -0.08 5.82 34.02
CA GLY A 167 -0.42 5.06 35.23
C GLY A 167 -1.87 4.53 35.26
N GLN A 168 -2.69 4.80 34.24
CA GLN A 168 -4.10 4.41 34.19
C GLN A 168 -4.31 3.06 33.50
N ARG A 169 -3.60 2.01 33.95
CA ARG A 169 -3.63 0.68 33.32
C ARG A 169 -5.03 0.09 33.22
N GLY A 170 -5.88 0.25 34.24
CA GLY A 170 -7.26 -0.25 34.22
C GLY A 170 -8.10 0.37 33.10
N ARG A 171 -7.95 1.69 32.87
CA ARG A 171 -8.61 2.39 31.77
C ARG A 171 -8.09 1.92 30.41
N ALA A 172 -6.78 1.73 30.27
CA ALA A 172 -6.20 1.20 29.03
C ALA A 172 -6.74 -0.19 28.69
N HIS A 173 -6.92 -1.08 29.69
CA HIS A 173 -7.56 -2.38 29.48
C HIS A 173 -9.03 -2.25 29.06
N GLN A 174 -9.77 -1.33 29.68
CA GLN A 174 -11.17 -1.07 29.32
C GLN A 174 -11.29 -0.60 27.87
N MET A 175 -10.41 0.29 27.41
CA MET A 175 -10.40 0.76 26.01
C MET A 175 -10.15 -0.39 25.02
N VAL A 176 -9.16 -1.26 25.29
CA VAL A 176 -8.92 -2.44 24.46
C VAL A 176 -10.18 -3.31 24.39
N ARG A 177 -10.86 -3.53 25.54
CA ARG A 177 -12.09 -4.30 25.59
C ARG A 177 -13.22 -3.64 24.79
N GLU A 178 -13.39 -2.33 24.89
CA GLU A 178 -14.38 -1.58 24.11
C GLU A 178 -14.10 -1.72 22.61
N VAL A 179 -12.83 -1.63 22.18
CA VAL A 179 -12.46 -1.86 20.77
C VAL A 179 -12.81 -3.27 20.31
N ILE A 180 -12.63 -4.28 21.16
CA ILE A 180 -13.00 -5.68 20.87
C ILE A 180 -14.51 -5.81 20.73
N GLU A 181 -15.26 -5.32 21.70
CA GLU A 181 -16.73 -5.37 21.69
C GLU A 181 -17.27 -4.66 20.43
N HIS A 182 -16.69 -3.51 20.06
CA HIS A 182 -17.03 -2.84 18.81
C HIS A 182 -16.61 -3.66 17.58
N LEU A 183 -15.37 -4.13 17.46
CA LEU A 183 -14.87 -4.86 16.28
C LEU A 183 -15.50 -6.24 16.05
N LEU A 184 -16.07 -6.86 17.10
CA LEU A 184 -16.54 -8.25 17.04
C LEU A 184 -18.04 -8.42 17.27
N ILE A 185 -18.70 -7.50 18.00
CA ILE A 185 -20.08 -7.67 18.50
C ILE A 185 -21.01 -6.55 18.00
N GLY A 186 -20.50 -5.52 17.31
CA GLY A 186 -21.29 -4.34 16.95
C GLY A 186 -22.34 -4.57 15.85
N ASP A 187 -23.60 -4.29 16.18
CA ASP A 187 -24.73 -4.20 15.24
C ASP A 187 -24.60 -3.02 14.27
N ALA A 188 -25.19 -3.17 13.08
CA ALA A 188 -25.06 -2.25 11.94
C ALA A 188 -25.65 -0.85 12.10
N GLU A 189 -26.37 -0.58 13.19
CA GLU A 189 -27.27 0.58 13.24
C GLU A 189 -26.75 1.79 14.02
N THR A 190 -25.68 1.70 14.82
CA THR A 190 -25.35 2.77 15.79
C THR A 190 -23.95 3.38 15.72
N ALA A 191 -23.03 2.89 14.89
CA ALA A 191 -21.66 3.40 14.87
C ALA A 191 -21.26 4.08 13.55
N TRP A 192 -20.62 5.25 13.68
CA TRP A 192 -20.00 6.00 12.59
C TRP A 192 -18.50 5.63 12.51
N PRO A 193 -17.96 5.27 11.33
CA PRO A 193 -18.59 5.26 10.00
C PRO A 193 -19.51 4.05 9.78
N PRO A 194 -20.50 4.14 8.86
CA PRO A 194 -21.64 3.24 8.76
C PRO A 194 -21.25 1.90 8.11
N VAL A 195 -20.62 1.04 8.89
CA VAL A 195 -20.43 -0.36 8.56
C VAL A 195 -20.65 -1.15 9.85
N GLY A 196 -21.69 -1.99 9.89
CA GLY A 196 -21.92 -2.86 11.05
C GLY A 196 -20.69 -3.67 11.38
N MET A 197 -20.25 -3.62 12.63
CA MET A 197 -18.85 -3.85 12.93
C MET A 197 -18.45 -5.33 13.01
N GLY A 198 -19.39 -6.27 12.95
CA GLY A 198 -19.10 -7.66 12.52
C GLY A 198 -18.53 -7.75 11.09
N LEU A 199 -18.80 -6.75 10.24
CA LEU A 199 -18.16 -6.57 8.93
C LEU A 199 -16.75 -5.99 9.04
N GLY A 200 -16.38 -5.32 10.14
CA GLY A 200 -15.08 -4.63 10.27
C GLY A 200 -13.89 -5.59 10.24
N ILE A 201 -13.97 -6.67 11.02
CA ILE A 201 -12.97 -7.75 10.96
C ILE A 201 -12.96 -8.43 9.59
N GLN A 202 -14.13 -8.68 8.99
CA GLN A 202 -14.26 -9.29 7.67
C GLN A 202 -13.63 -8.43 6.58
N LEU A 203 -13.79 -7.11 6.64
CA LEU A 203 -13.18 -6.16 5.73
C LEU A 203 -11.66 -6.15 5.85
N ILE A 204 -11.13 -6.20 7.08
CA ILE A 204 -9.69 -6.34 7.33
C ILE A 204 -9.19 -7.68 6.76
N LEU A 205 -9.87 -8.79 7.05
CA LEU A 205 -9.51 -10.11 6.53
C LEU A 205 -9.49 -10.11 5.00
N LYS A 206 -10.54 -9.58 4.34
CA LYS A 206 -10.58 -9.44 2.87
C LYS A 206 -9.44 -8.57 2.36
N LEU A 207 -9.19 -7.42 2.97
CA LEU A 207 -8.11 -6.51 2.58
C LEU A 207 -6.74 -7.20 2.60
N PHE A 208 -6.44 -8.02 3.61
CA PHE A 208 -5.14 -8.68 3.72
C PHE A 208 -5.04 -10.00 2.95
N LEU A 209 -6.10 -10.82 2.94
CA LEU A 209 -6.07 -12.17 2.36
C LEU A 209 -6.34 -12.18 0.85
N GLU A 210 -7.23 -11.31 0.37
CA GLU A 210 -7.66 -11.28 -1.03
C GLU A 210 -6.87 -10.30 -1.89
N THR A 211 -6.19 -9.32 -1.27
CA THR A 211 -5.40 -8.35 -2.02
C THR A 211 -4.07 -8.96 -2.51
N PRO A 212 -3.83 -9.02 -3.83
CA PRO A 212 -2.60 -9.60 -4.38
C PRO A 212 -1.31 -8.87 -3.99
N TRP A 213 -1.43 -7.59 -3.62
CA TRP A 213 -0.30 -6.74 -3.27
C TRP A 213 0.54 -7.33 -2.14
N TRP A 214 -0.10 -7.84 -1.06
CA TRP A 214 0.60 -8.44 0.09
C TRP A 214 1.46 -9.66 -0.24
N ARG A 215 1.17 -10.32 -1.37
CA ARG A 215 1.87 -11.54 -1.80
C ARG A 215 3.14 -11.24 -2.60
N ARG A 216 3.42 -9.97 -2.90
CA ARG A 216 4.60 -9.56 -3.67
C ARG A 216 5.79 -9.43 -2.73
N VAL A 217 6.85 -10.18 -3.01
CA VAL A 217 8.15 -10.07 -2.30
C VAL A 217 8.68 -8.62 -2.29
N TRP A 218 8.42 -7.86 -3.35
CA TRP A 218 8.87 -6.48 -3.49
C TRP A 218 8.21 -5.48 -2.53
N VAL A 219 7.05 -5.81 -1.93
CA VAL A 219 6.37 -4.94 -0.94
C VAL A 219 7.30 -4.52 0.19
N VAL A 220 8.19 -5.42 0.57
CA VAL A 220 9.25 -5.16 1.54
C VAL A 220 10.01 -3.90 1.16
N GLN A 221 10.62 -3.88 -0.02
CA GLN A 221 11.44 -2.74 -0.45
C GLN A 221 10.60 -1.48 -0.61
N GLU A 222 9.34 -1.65 -0.97
CA GLU A 222 8.42 -0.58 -1.29
C GLU A 222 7.89 0.14 -0.05
N VAL A 223 7.61 -0.57 1.05
CA VAL A 223 7.01 -0.01 2.26
C VAL A 223 7.97 0.06 3.43
N VAL A 224 8.84 -0.93 3.61
CA VAL A 224 9.81 -0.94 4.72
C VAL A 224 10.88 0.14 4.54
N LEU A 225 11.35 0.35 3.30
CA LEU A 225 12.38 1.34 3.00
C LEU A 225 11.83 2.75 2.82
N ALA A 226 10.51 2.92 2.78
CA ALA A 226 9.89 4.21 2.57
C ALA A 226 10.14 5.12 3.79
N LYS A 227 10.50 6.39 3.55
CA LYS A 227 10.51 7.41 4.61
C LYS A 227 9.11 7.67 5.17
N GLN A 228 8.10 7.57 4.29
CA GLN A 228 6.69 7.64 4.63
C GLN A 228 5.92 6.75 3.66
N ALA A 229 5.19 5.75 4.17
CA ALA A 229 4.31 4.90 3.36
C ALA A 229 2.83 5.20 3.65
N MET A 230 2.02 5.29 2.60
CA MET A 230 0.58 5.51 2.65
C MET A 230 -0.15 4.42 1.89
N LEU A 231 -1.06 3.72 2.53
CA LEU A 231 -1.93 2.73 1.90
C LEU A 231 -3.15 3.40 1.30
N LEU A 232 -3.50 2.99 0.08
CA LEU A 232 -4.65 3.43 -0.69
C LEU A 232 -5.41 2.19 -1.19
N CYS A 233 -6.73 2.17 -1.05
CA CYS A 233 -7.58 1.14 -1.62
C CYS A 233 -8.99 1.66 -1.91
N GLY A 234 -9.75 0.94 -2.74
CA GLY A 234 -11.16 1.19 -2.96
C GLY A 234 -11.44 2.43 -3.82
N GLY A 235 -12.55 3.12 -3.52
CA GLY A 235 -13.05 4.25 -4.31
C GLY A 235 -12.27 5.55 -4.12
N LEU A 236 -12.73 6.64 -4.74
CA LEU A 236 -12.07 7.96 -4.66
C LEU A 236 -12.20 8.63 -3.28
N ASP A 237 -13.28 8.34 -2.56
CA ASP A 237 -13.58 8.95 -1.25
C ASP A 237 -13.03 8.15 -0.06
N GLU A 238 -12.43 6.98 -0.30
CA GLU A 238 -11.84 6.17 0.77
C GLU A 238 -10.68 6.90 1.45
N PRO A 239 -10.50 6.82 2.77
CA PRO A 239 -9.36 7.44 3.43
C PRO A 239 -8.06 6.72 3.06
N ALA A 240 -7.00 7.50 2.84
CA ALA A 240 -5.64 6.96 2.86
C ALA A 240 -5.23 6.64 4.32
N ALA A 241 -4.46 5.57 4.51
CA ALA A 241 -3.95 5.20 5.84
C ALA A 241 -2.42 5.24 5.88
N PRO A 242 -1.79 6.02 6.78
CA PRO A 242 -0.36 5.89 7.03
C PRO A 242 -0.01 4.47 7.47
N TRP A 243 1.12 3.95 6.98
CA TRP A 243 1.59 2.62 7.35
C TRP A 243 1.78 2.45 8.86
N ASP A 244 2.23 3.51 9.55
CA ASP A 244 2.38 3.50 11.01
C ASP A 244 1.05 3.26 11.74
N GLU A 245 -0.05 3.88 11.28
CA GLU A 245 -1.38 3.67 11.86
C GLU A 245 -1.88 2.23 11.59
N VAL A 246 -1.62 1.71 10.39
CA VAL A 246 -1.95 0.32 10.04
C VAL A 246 -1.16 -0.67 10.90
N ARG A 247 0.11 -0.38 11.18
CA ARG A 247 0.94 -1.17 12.09
C ARG A 247 0.39 -1.15 13.52
N GLU A 248 0.06 0.02 14.03
CA GLU A 248 -0.51 0.17 15.38
C GLU A 248 -1.80 -0.64 15.51
N ALA A 249 -2.64 -0.60 14.48
CA ALA A 249 -3.85 -1.41 14.38
C ALA A 249 -3.55 -2.91 14.41
N MET A 250 -2.59 -3.38 13.60
CA MET A 250 -2.17 -4.78 13.61
C MET A 250 -1.62 -5.21 14.99
N THR A 251 -0.90 -4.31 15.68
CA THR A 251 -0.40 -4.59 17.03
C THR A 251 -1.55 -4.75 18.01
N LEU A 252 -2.55 -3.86 17.97
CA LEU A 252 -3.75 -4.01 18.79
C LEU A 252 -4.48 -5.32 18.50
N LEU A 253 -4.70 -5.64 17.22
CA LEU A 253 -5.35 -6.90 16.82
C LEU A 253 -4.57 -8.13 17.32
N SER A 254 -3.23 -8.05 17.42
CA SER A 254 -2.42 -9.13 18.00
C SER A 254 -2.66 -9.32 19.50
N ILE A 255 -2.82 -8.21 20.23
CA ILE A 255 -3.11 -8.22 21.68
C ILE A 255 -4.51 -8.80 21.90
N VAL A 256 -5.48 -8.36 21.10
CA VAL A 256 -6.86 -8.85 21.11
C VAL A 256 -6.89 -10.36 20.87
N THR A 257 -6.24 -10.83 19.80
CA THR A 257 -6.22 -12.25 19.44
C THR A 257 -5.58 -13.12 20.51
N HIS A 258 -4.49 -12.66 21.13
CA HIS A 258 -3.82 -13.38 22.21
C HIS A 258 -4.70 -13.52 23.46
N HIS A 259 -5.43 -12.47 23.85
CA HIS A 259 -6.21 -12.45 25.09
C HIS A 259 -7.58 -13.13 24.97
N PHE A 260 -8.22 -13.04 23.80
CA PHE A 260 -9.63 -13.43 23.63
C PHE A 260 -9.85 -14.58 22.64
N GLY A 261 -8.81 -15.06 21.95
CA GLY A 261 -8.89 -16.19 21.01
C GLY A 261 -9.21 -17.56 21.61
N GLN A 262 -9.44 -17.62 22.93
CA GLN A 262 -9.87 -18.82 23.65
C GLN A 262 -11.41 -18.97 23.67
N GLU A 263 -12.17 -17.96 23.22
CA GLU A 263 -13.64 -18.08 23.13
C GLU A 263 -14.07 -18.97 21.94
N PRO A 264 -14.85 -20.05 22.17
CA PRO A 264 -15.18 -21.02 21.13
C PRO A 264 -15.92 -20.45 19.92
N SER A 265 -16.82 -19.47 20.12
CA SER A 265 -17.62 -18.83 19.07
C SER A 265 -16.77 -18.04 18.07
N CYS A 266 -15.61 -17.56 18.50
CA CYS A 266 -14.82 -16.59 17.77
C CYS A 266 -13.50 -17.18 17.22
N ARG A 267 -13.28 -18.49 17.38
CA ARG A 267 -12.01 -19.17 17.09
C ARG A 267 -11.49 -19.00 15.65
N GLU A 268 -12.36 -19.05 14.64
CA GLU A 268 -11.96 -19.07 13.22
C GLU A 268 -11.54 -17.68 12.67
N PRO A 269 -12.35 -16.59 12.82
CA PRO A 269 -11.89 -15.24 12.48
C PRO A 269 -10.60 -14.83 13.21
N TYR A 270 -10.43 -15.31 14.44
CA TYR A 270 -9.26 -15.03 15.26
C TYR A 270 -7.99 -15.73 14.77
N GLN A 271 -8.09 -16.99 14.31
CA GLN A 271 -6.95 -17.68 13.70
C GLN A 271 -6.46 -16.97 12.43
N LEU A 272 -7.37 -16.44 11.62
CA LEU A 272 -7.03 -15.67 10.43
C LEU A 272 -6.40 -14.32 10.80
N LEU A 273 -6.93 -13.62 11.81
CA LEU A 273 -6.30 -12.40 12.34
C LEU A 273 -4.89 -12.67 12.88
N GLN A 274 -4.65 -13.81 13.54
CA GLN A 274 -3.32 -14.15 14.04
C GLN A 274 -2.28 -14.27 12.91
N ALA A 275 -2.66 -14.83 11.75
CA ALA A 275 -1.77 -14.89 10.59
C ALA A 275 -1.42 -13.50 10.04
N ILE A 276 -2.42 -12.60 9.98
CA ILE A 276 -2.23 -11.21 9.51
C ILE A 276 -1.35 -10.42 10.47
N THR A 277 -1.55 -10.58 11.78
CA THR A 277 -0.76 -9.86 12.79
C THR A 277 0.70 -10.31 12.82
N VAL A 278 0.97 -11.60 12.60
CA VAL A 278 2.35 -12.12 12.43
C VAL A 278 3.03 -11.54 11.20
N MET A 279 2.31 -11.39 10.08
CA MET A 279 2.86 -10.73 8.89
C MET A 279 3.22 -9.26 9.19
N GLY A 280 2.31 -8.53 9.85
CA GLY A 280 2.54 -7.16 10.26
C GLY A 280 3.74 -7.00 11.21
N SER A 281 3.87 -7.88 12.21
CA SER A 281 4.97 -7.85 13.18
C SER A 281 6.31 -8.18 12.53
N HIS A 282 6.35 -9.10 11.57
CA HIS A 282 7.58 -9.36 10.81
C HIS A 282 8.01 -8.13 10.00
N LEU A 283 7.11 -7.53 9.22
CA LEU A 283 7.43 -6.31 8.46
C LEU A 283 7.89 -5.16 9.37
N TRP A 284 7.35 -5.09 10.59
CA TRP A 284 7.76 -4.13 11.61
C TRP A 284 9.20 -4.34 12.09
N HIS A 285 9.51 -5.51 12.64
CA HIS A 285 10.86 -5.80 13.14
C HIS A 285 11.93 -5.59 12.07
N LEU A 286 11.60 -5.98 10.85
CA LEU A 286 12.49 -5.86 9.70
C LEU A 286 12.68 -4.40 9.26
N SER A 287 11.69 -3.54 9.51
CA SER A 287 11.80 -2.09 9.31
C SER A 287 12.69 -1.43 10.35
N ASP A 288 12.46 -1.73 11.63
CA ASP A 288 13.26 -1.16 12.71
C ASP A 288 14.72 -1.57 12.58
N GLU A 289 15.01 -2.86 12.36
CA GLU A 289 16.38 -3.35 12.14
C GLU A 289 17.05 -2.69 10.93
N PHE A 290 16.31 -2.46 9.83
CA PHE A 290 16.85 -1.78 8.66
C PHE A 290 17.25 -0.34 8.99
N TRP A 291 16.39 0.44 9.65
CA TRP A 291 16.68 1.83 9.96
C TRP A 291 17.72 2.00 11.08
N GLU A 292 17.72 1.12 12.08
CA GLU A 292 18.77 1.06 13.11
C GLU A 292 20.15 0.74 12.51
N SER A 293 20.19 -0.10 11.47
CA SER A 293 21.44 -0.42 10.76
C SER A 293 21.98 0.69 9.84
N GLY A 294 21.37 1.88 9.87
CA GLY A 294 21.70 2.98 8.95
C GLY A 294 21.33 2.67 7.49
N GLY A 295 20.38 1.77 7.27
CA GLY A 295 19.91 1.37 5.95
C GLY A 295 20.85 0.44 5.16
N THR A 296 21.66 -0.37 5.86
CA THR A 296 22.65 -1.28 5.26
C THR A 296 22.12 -2.71 5.10
N GLY A 297 22.64 -3.47 4.14
CA GLY A 297 21.90 -4.55 3.46
C GLY A 297 21.75 -5.93 4.11
N LEU A 298 22.27 -6.18 5.32
CA LEU A 298 22.17 -7.52 5.95
C LEU A 298 20.75 -7.88 6.43
N PRO A 299 19.96 -6.96 7.03
CA PRO A 299 18.56 -7.21 7.38
C PRO A 299 17.70 -7.47 6.13
N LEU A 300 17.99 -6.81 5.00
CA LEU A 300 17.21 -6.91 3.76
C LEU A 300 17.09 -8.35 3.21
N LEU A 301 18.16 -9.16 3.33
CA LEU A 301 18.16 -10.56 2.90
C LEU A 301 17.23 -11.42 3.77
N LEU A 302 17.20 -11.17 5.08
CA LEU A 302 16.25 -11.81 6.01
C LEU A 302 14.81 -11.39 5.69
N VAL A 303 14.58 -10.14 5.29
CA VAL A 303 13.23 -9.65 4.91
C VAL A 303 12.67 -10.34 3.67
N LEU A 304 13.52 -10.60 2.67
CA LEU A 304 13.13 -11.31 1.44
C LEU A 304 12.89 -12.81 1.67
N LEU A 305 13.59 -13.43 2.64
CA LEU A 305 13.46 -14.86 2.96
C LEU A 305 12.18 -15.17 3.75
N VAL A 306 11.76 -14.31 4.69
CA VAL A 306 10.59 -14.54 5.55
C VAL A 306 9.26 -14.39 4.79
N THR A 307 9.17 -13.46 3.84
CA THR A 307 7.97 -13.24 3.02
C THR A 307 7.67 -14.39 2.06
N SER A 308 8.70 -15.09 1.55
CA SER A 308 8.53 -16.31 0.75
C SER A 308 7.95 -17.48 1.56
N ILE A 309 8.12 -17.49 2.89
CA ILE A 309 7.67 -18.57 3.77
C ILE A 309 6.23 -18.33 4.24
N ALA A 310 5.84 -17.08 4.52
CA ALA A 310 4.51 -16.74 5.02
C ALA A 310 3.36 -17.05 4.04
N PHE A 311 3.63 -17.06 2.73
CA PHE A 311 2.61 -17.28 1.69
C PHE A 311 2.71 -18.63 0.96
N GLY A 312 3.59 -19.53 1.41
CA GLY A 312 3.72 -20.90 0.86
C GLY A 312 2.62 -21.87 1.27
N GLY A 313 1.65 -21.44 2.10
CA GLY A 313 0.55 -22.26 2.61
C GLY A 313 -0.79 -21.97 1.92
N GLN A 314 -1.60 -23.03 1.73
CA GLN A 314 -2.90 -22.99 1.04
C GLN A 314 -3.82 -21.83 1.49
N VAL A 315 -4.47 -21.20 0.51
CA VAL A 315 -5.50 -20.17 0.69
C VAL A 315 -6.69 -20.77 1.42
N ILE A 316 -6.97 -20.31 2.64
CA ILE A 316 -8.23 -20.58 3.34
C ILE A 316 -9.26 -19.60 2.77
N ALA A 317 -10.30 -20.12 2.12
CA ALA A 317 -11.40 -19.31 1.60
C ALA A 317 -12.24 -18.78 2.78
N VAL A 318 -12.47 -17.47 2.82
CA VAL A 318 -13.38 -16.85 3.80
C VAL A 318 -14.81 -17.12 3.34
N THR A 319 -15.48 -18.11 3.93
CA THR A 319 -16.90 -18.38 3.65
C THR A 319 -17.81 -17.44 4.46
N GLU A 320 -18.96 -17.05 3.91
CA GLU A 320 -19.93 -16.10 4.49
C GLU A 320 -20.52 -16.48 5.87
N SER A 321 -20.18 -17.65 6.40
CA SER A 321 -20.68 -18.19 7.67
C SER A 321 -19.69 -17.93 8.83
N THR A 322 -19.35 -16.67 9.09
CA THR A 322 -18.51 -16.29 10.24
C THR A 322 -19.19 -15.18 11.04
N ALA A 323 -20.41 -15.46 11.51
CA ALA A 323 -21.01 -14.70 12.59
C ALA A 323 -20.46 -15.25 13.93
N CYS A 324 -19.67 -14.41 14.62
CA CYS A 324 -19.91 -14.21 16.06
C CYS A 324 -21.13 -13.25 16.11
#